data_AF-A0A7X5E486-F1
#
_entry.id   AF-A0A7X5E486-F1
#
_cell.length_a   1.000
_cell.length_b   1.000
_cell.length_c   1.000
_cell.angle_alpha   90.00
_cell.angle_beta   90.00
_cell.angle_gamma   90.00
#
_symmetry.space_group_name_H-M   'P 1'
#
loop_
_entity.id
_entity.type
_entity.pdbx_description
1 polymer ?
#
loop_
_entity_poly.entity_id
_entity_poly.type
_entity_poly.pdbx_seq_one_letter_code
_entity_poly.pdbx_strand_id
1 'polypeptide(L)' 'MKEQLFRVSIEHIKTGECIRLEVWAKNVHEATYRLHGVIGWDTQYRWIGSRPAYDEHGSA' A
#
# COMPACT_ATOMS: atom_id res chain seq x y z
N MET A 1 2.57 -14.04 12.86
CA MET A 1 3.20 -13.76 11.55
C MET A 1 4.32 -12.76 11.74
N LYS A 2 5.46 -13.00 11.09
CA LYS A 2 6.57 -12.04 10.99
C LYS A 2 6.15 -10.89 10.05
N GLU A 3 6.59 -9.67 10.30
CA GLU A 3 6.37 -8.57 9.35
C GLU A 3 7.14 -8.83 8.04
N GLN A 4 6.53 -8.45 6.93
CA GLN A 4 7.16 -8.40 5.61
C GLN A 4 6.86 -7.06 4.93
N LEU A 5 7.61 -6.75 3.88
CA LEU A 5 7.42 -5.52 3.14
C LEU A 5 6.25 -5.67 2.16
N PHE A 6 5.32 -4.73 2.18
CA PHE A 6 4.21 -4.64 1.25
C PHE A 6 4.34 -3.39 0.40
N ARG A 7 4.04 -3.52 -0.89
CA ARG A 7 3.89 -2.39 -1.79
C ARG A 7 2.42 -2.01 -1.88
N VAL A 8 2.07 -0.80 -1.45
CA VAL A 8 0.74 -0.22 -1.55
C VAL A 8 0.76 0.86 -2.62
N SER A 9 -0.10 0.72 -3.62
CA SER A 9 -0.27 1.69 -4.69
C SER A 9 -1.49 2.55 -4.40
N ILE A 10 -1.30 3.86 -4.47
CA ILE A 10 -2.33 4.87 -4.30
C ILE A 10 -2.34 5.80 -5.50
N GLU A 11 -3.49 6.40 -5.76
CA GLU A 11 -3.66 7.32 -6.88
C GLU A 11 -4.28 8.63 -6.40
N HIS A 12 -3.70 9.75 -6.83
CA HIS A 12 -4.27 11.07 -6.57
C HIS A 12 -5.54 11.27 -7.41
N ILE A 13 -6.67 11.54 -6.75
CA ILE A 13 -8.01 11.51 -7.37
C ILE A 13 -8.14 12.52 -8.50
N LYS A 14 -7.53 13.70 -8.39
CA LYS A 14 -7.65 14.78 -9.39
C LYS A 14 -6.69 14.64 -10.57
N THR A 15 -5.49 14.12 -10.33
CA THR A 15 -4.40 14.13 -11.34
C THR A 15 -4.15 12.76 -11.95
N GLY A 16 -4.63 11.68 -11.33
CA GLY A 16 -4.30 10.31 -11.72
C GLY A 16 -2.86 9.92 -11.37
N GLU A 17 -2.14 10.73 -10.60
CA GLU A 17 -0.76 10.44 -10.24
C GLU A 17 -0.69 9.22 -9.34
N CYS A 18 0.10 8.22 -9.76
CA CYS A 18 0.26 6.97 -9.03
C CYS A 18 1.50 7.03 -8.13
N ILE A 19 1.30 6.84 -6.83
CA ILE A 19 2.36 6.76 -5.83
C ILE A 19 2.43 5.32 -5.32
N ARG A 20 3.65 4.81 -5.18
CA ARG A 20 3.91 3.48 -4.61
C ARG A 20 4.64 3.64 -3.28
N LEU A 21 3.99 3.19 -2.21
CA LEU A 21 4.51 3.21 -0.85
C LEU A 21 4.93 1.80 -0.44
N GLU A 22 5.98 1.71 0.35
CA GLU A 22 6.45 0.46 0.94
C GLU A 22 6.19 0.47 2.44
N VAL A 23 5.51 -0.56 2.94
CA VAL A 23 5.02 -0.63 4.32
C VAL A 23 5.38 -1.99 4.91
N TRP A 24 6.12 -2.00 6.01
CA TRP A 24 6.30 -3.22 6.81
C TRP A 24 5.01 -3.51 7.57
N ALA A 25 4.47 -4.72 7.42
CA ALA A 25 3.27 -5.16 8.11
C ALA A 25 3.21 -6.70 8.17
N LYS A 26 2.31 -7.26 8.98
CA LYS A 26 2.14 -8.73 9.05
C LYS A 26 1.33 -9.28 7.88
N ASN A 27 0.45 -8.46 7.30
CA ASN A 27 -0.40 -8.81 6.16
C ASN A 27 -0.85 -7.54 5.40
N VAL A 28 -1.50 -7.74 4.25
CA VAL A 28 -1.99 -6.65 3.39
C VAL A 28 -2.95 -5.71 4.13
N HIS A 29 -3.85 -6.26 4.95
CA HIS A 29 -4.85 -5.47 5.68
C HIS A 29 -4.16 -4.49 6.62
N GLU A 30 -3.19 -4.95 7.42
CA GLU A 30 -2.39 -4.10 8.30
C GLU A 30 -1.57 -3.06 7.51
N ALA A 31 -0.99 -3.43 6.36
CA ALA A 31 -0.26 -2.50 5.50
C ALA A 31 -1.15 -1.34 5.01
N THR A 32 -2.37 -1.65 4.56
CA THR A 32 -3.35 -0.64 4.15
C THR A 32 -3.87 0.19 5.34
N TYR A 33 -4.12 -0.43 6.49
CA TYR A 33 -4.61 0.24 7.68
C TYR A 33 -3.60 1.23 8.26
N ARG A 34 -2.29 0.92 8.23
CA ARG A 34 -1.23 1.86 8.63
C ARG A 34 -1.22 3.14 7.78
N LEU A 35 -1.78 3.09 6.58
CA LEU A 35 -1.91 4.24 5.67
C LEU A 35 -3.26 4.97 5.78
N HIS A 36 -4.10 4.71 6.80
CA HIS A 36 -5.41 5.35 6.94
C HIS A 36 -5.39 6.89 6.97
N GLY A 37 -4.28 7.52 7.36
CA GLY A 37 -4.12 8.98 7.30
C GLY A 37 -3.70 9.52 5.92
N VAL A 38 -3.28 8.64 5.01
CA VAL A 38 -2.91 8.96 3.63
C VAL A 38 -4.03 8.57 2.67
N ILE A 39 -4.67 7.44 2.95
CA ILE A 39 -5.77 6.85 2.18
C ILE A 39 -7.02 6.91 3.04
N GLY A 40 -7.97 7.75 2.66
CA GLY A 40 -9.21 7.94 3.42
C GLY A 40 -10.29 8.60 2.58
N TRP A 41 -11.48 8.70 3.14
CA TRP A 41 -12.61 9.38 2.50
C TRP A 41 -12.39 10.90 2.41
N ASP A 42 -11.54 11.44 3.29
CA ASP A 42 -11.18 12.85 3.43
C ASP A 42 -9.81 13.20 2.81
N THR A 43 -9.09 12.22 2.26
CA THR A 43 -7.80 12.45 1.61
C THR A 43 -7.95 12.58 0.09
N GLN A 44 -6.92 13.12 -0.57
CA GLN A 44 -6.89 13.24 -2.03
C GLN A 44 -6.39 11.98 -2.73
N TYR A 45 -6.16 10.89 -2.00
CA TYR A 45 -5.58 9.66 -2.52
C TYR A 45 -6.50 8.47 -2.28
N ARG A 46 -6.73 7.70 -3.34
CA ARG A 46 -7.46 6.43 -3.26
C ARG A 46 -6.52 5.24 -3.35
N TRP A 47 -6.82 4.17 -2.63
CA TRP A 47 -6.12 2.90 -2.78
C TRP A 47 -6.47 2.26 -4.11
N ILE A 48 -5.45 1.80 -4.85
CA ILE A 48 -5.61 1.14 -6.16
C ILE A 48 -4.98 -0.25 -6.22
N GLY A 49 -4.26 -0.68 -5.18
CA GLY A 49 -3.73 -2.03 -5.10
C GLY A 49 -2.69 -2.21 -4.00
N SER A 50 -2.51 -3.44 -3.56
CA SER A 50 -1.52 -3.79 -2.55
C SER A 50 -1.06 -5.22 -2.71
N ARG A 51 0.25 -5.45 -2.60
CA ARG A 51 0.87 -6.77 -2.75
C ARG A 51 2.12 -6.89 -1.90
N PRO A 52 2.54 -8.10 -1.50
CA PRO A 52 3.89 -8.31 -0.96
C PRO A 52 4.93 -7.74 -1.93
N ALA A 53 5.95 -7.07 -1.39
CA ALA A 53 7.06 -6.56 -2.18
C ALA A 53 8.03 -7.68 -2.61
N TYR A 54 7.95 -8.84 -1.96
CA TYR A 54 8.71 -10.04 -2.28
C TYR A 54 7.77 -11.24 -2.20
N ASP A 55 7.84 -12.14 -3.17
CA ASP A 55 7.28 -13.49 -3.05
C ASP A 55 8.32 -14.47 -2.46
N GLU A 56 7.93 -15.73 -2.26
CA GLU A 56 8.80 -16.81 -1.73
C GLU A 56 10.04 -17.08 -2.61
N HIS A 57 10.10 -16.49 -3.80
CA HIS A 57 11.19 -16.59 -4.77
C HIS A 57 11.95 -15.26 -4.95
N GLY A 58 11.70 -14.26 -4.12
CA GLY A 58 12.41 -12.97 -4.13
C GLY A 58 12.13 -12.11 -5.36
N SER A 59 11.07 -12.40 -6.13
CA SER A 59 10.71 -11.65 -7.32
C SER A 59 9.31 -11.03 -7.18
N ALA A 60 9.15 -9.77 -7.60
CA ALA A 60 7.88 -9.04 -7.56
C ALA A 60 7.75 -8.12 -8.77
#